data_AF-A0A523RAT5-F1
#
_entry.id   AF-A0A523RAT5-F1
#
_cell.length_a   1.000
_cell.length_b   1.000
_cell.length_c   1.000
_cell.angle_alpha   90.00
_cell.angle_beta   90.00
_cell.angle_gamma   90.00
#
_symmetry.space_group_name_H-M   'P 1'
#
loop_
_entity.id
_entity.type
_entity.pdbx_description
1 polymer ?
#
loop_
_entity_poly.entity_id
_entity_poly.type
_entity_poly.pdbx_seq_one_letter_code
_entity_poly.pdbx_strand_id
1 'polypeptide(L)'
;MPEIKIKTPNLDDIFEKWKQRSVRQDKKKMEKQFGTKGAVFSLDAISAAEYVKDTEKQAAIYFAIKKTVGEVKKDINEKTVLPPKVAKETFYLFKGKGKINKENWKGDEMVPIYDTIQTTPCKNCKGKGYVETKCRTCKGTGKIEEKLQVLTGEEQNKEVKPFSYECSVCFGSGTNVEQCRDCGGYKNLYKYQILPVPFKTVVTGIPVLHSSAQTKYEKEIERDLHQMIEEVEGIRFNDFKDLESKSEASLGYWNKNIKKTISSAGSDFKSYSKDKETQITTQIYLFPMIQMFCETKKGTKFEIYSLGSANKFMIYSNF
;
A
#
# COMPACT_ATOMS: atom_id res chain seq x y z
N MET A 1 -25.61 23.13 12.10
CA MET A 1 -24.77 22.53 13.15
C MET A 1 -24.17 23.66 13.97
N PRO A 2 -24.17 23.59 15.31
CA PRO A 2 -23.66 24.67 16.14
C PRO A 2 -22.20 24.97 15.79
N GLU A 3 -21.82 26.26 15.75
CA GLU A 3 -20.44 26.70 15.56
C GLU A 3 -19.58 26.12 16.68
N ILE A 4 -18.85 25.05 16.42
CA ILE A 4 -17.88 24.50 17.38
C ILE A 4 -16.70 25.48 17.41
N LYS A 5 -16.78 26.44 18.33
CA LYS A 5 -15.70 27.37 18.67
C LYS A 5 -14.90 26.78 19.81
N ILE A 6 -13.64 26.45 19.54
CA ILE A 6 -12.70 26.05 20.58
C ILE A 6 -12.08 27.30 21.18
N LYS A 7 -12.13 27.45 22.51
CA LYS A 7 -11.46 28.57 23.18
C LYS A 7 -9.98 28.25 23.28
N THR A 8 -9.11 29.11 22.78
CA THR A 8 -7.66 28.98 22.94
C THR A 8 -7.25 29.24 24.39
N PRO A 9 -6.21 28.57 24.91
CA PRO A 9 -5.69 28.82 26.25
C PRO A 9 -5.19 30.26 26.41
N ASN A 10 -5.31 30.78 27.63
CA ASN A 10 -4.79 32.10 27.96
C ASN A 10 -3.26 32.07 28.03
N LEU A 11 -2.61 33.18 27.67
CA LEU A 11 -1.17 33.32 27.69
C LEU A 11 -0.58 33.12 29.09
N ASP A 12 -1.27 33.63 30.12
CA ASP A 12 -0.85 33.46 31.51
C ASP A 12 -0.90 31.99 31.93
N ASP A 13 -1.94 31.25 31.55
CA ASP A 13 -2.08 29.82 31.86
C ASP A 13 -1.00 28.99 31.16
N ILE A 14 -0.69 29.32 29.90
CA ILE A 14 0.40 28.69 29.15
C ILE A 14 1.73 28.96 29.84
N PHE A 15 2.01 30.22 30.16
CA PHE A 15 3.27 30.62 30.75
C PHE A 15 3.46 30.02 32.15
N GLU A 16 2.41 29.98 32.96
CA GLU A 16 2.45 29.40 34.30
C GLU A 16 2.70 27.88 34.25
N LYS A 17 1.97 27.16 33.40
CA LYS A 17 2.17 25.72 33.23
C LYS A 17 3.55 25.40 32.64
N TRP A 18 4.08 26.25 31.75
CA TRP A 18 5.47 26.16 31.29
C TRP A 18 6.47 26.38 32.45
N LYS A 19 6.30 27.44 33.25
CA LYS A 19 7.15 27.78 34.40
C LYS A 19 7.29 26.60 35.36
N GLN A 20 6.15 26.00 35.72
CA GLN A 20 6.10 24.86 36.64
C GLN A 20 6.81 23.64 36.07
N ARG A 21 6.67 23.36 34.77
CA ARG A 21 7.40 22.28 34.09
C ARG A 21 8.90 22.55 34.04
N SER A 22 9.29 23.77 33.67
CA SER A 22 10.70 24.17 33.48
C SER A 22 11.49 24.15 34.78
N VAL A 23 10.92 24.58 35.90
CA VAL A 23 11.60 24.49 37.21
C VAL A 23 11.79 23.05 37.65
N ARG A 24 10.83 22.15 37.38
CA ARG A 24 10.98 20.72 37.69
C ARG A 24 12.07 20.06 36.85
N GLN A 25 12.27 20.52 35.62
CA GLN A 25 13.29 19.99 34.72
C GLN A 25 14.69 20.56 35.02
N ASP A 26 14.83 21.88 35.16
CA ASP A 26 16.12 22.53 35.41
C ASP A 26 15.96 23.83 36.22
N LYS A 27 15.83 23.67 37.55
CA LYS A 27 15.74 24.80 38.48
C LYS A 27 16.96 25.73 38.40
N LYS A 28 18.17 25.19 38.19
CA LYS A 28 19.41 25.98 38.16
C LYS A 28 19.43 26.91 36.95
N LYS A 29 19.01 26.42 35.78
CA LYS A 29 18.88 27.24 34.56
C LYS A 29 17.80 28.31 34.70
N MET A 30 16.66 27.97 35.30
CA MET A 30 15.60 28.95 35.60
C MET A 30 16.12 30.07 36.51
N GLU A 31 16.79 29.74 37.61
CA GLU A 31 17.39 30.73 38.51
C GLU A 31 18.48 31.56 37.81
N LYS A 32 19.33 30.91 36.99
CA LYS A 32 20.34 31.61 36.21
C LYS A 32 19.73 32.63 35.25
N GLN A 33 18.61 32.34 34.60
CA GLN A 33 18.06 33.20 33.55
C GLN A 33 17.08 34.25 34.08
N PHE A 34 16.31 33.92 35.11
CA PHE A 34 15.25 34.77 35.65
C PHE A 34 15.57 35.36 37.02
N GLY A 35 16.57 34.84 37.73
CA GLY A 35 16.97 35.32 39.05
C GLY A 35 17.54 36.74 39.01
N THR A 36 17.18 37.51 40.04
CA THR A 36 17.69 38.87 40.26
C THR A 36 18.83 38.83 41.27
N LYS A 37 19.94 39.53 40.98
CA LYS A 37 21.12 39.53 41.86
C LYS A 37 20.74 40.07 43.25
N GLY A 38 20.99 39.28 44.29
CA GLY A 38 20.71 39.66 45.69
C GLY A 38 19.29 39.38 46.18
N ALA A 39 18.41 38.81 45.35
CA ALA A 39 17.06 38.40 45.75
C ALA A 39 16.94 36.86 45.77
N VAL A 40 16.10 36.34 46.66
CA VAL A 40 15.76 34.90 46.68
C VAL A 40 14.94 34.57 45.42
N PHE A 41 15.34 33.53 44.69
CA PHE A 41 14.63 33.09 43.50
C PHE A 41 13.23 32.58 43.86
N SER A 42 12.20 33.22 43.31
CA SER A 42 10.80 32.79 43.40
C SER A 42 10.17 32.75 42.01
N LEU A 43 9.31 31.75 41.79
CA LEU A 43 8.52 31.63 40.57
C LEU A 43 7.46 32.73 40.47
N ASP A 44 6.97 33.26 41.59
CA ASP A 44 5.93 34.29 41.62
C ASP A 44 6.42 35.62 41.07
N ALA A 45 7.74 35.85 41.11
CA ALA A 45 8.38 37.03 40.55
C ALA A 45 8.53 36.96 39.01
N ILE A 46 8.12 35.86 38.37
CA ILE A 46 8.25 35.64 36.93
C ILE A 46 6.85 35.61 36.32
N SER A 47 6.52 36.61 35.50
CA SER A 47 5.20 36.77 34.89
C SER A 47 5.24 36.82 33.37
N ALA A 48 4.17 36.39 32.70
CA ALA A 48 4.07 36.46 31.25
C ALA A 48 4.23 37.90 30.74
N ALA A 49 3.61 38.86 31.44
CA ALA A 49 3.64 40.29 31.07
C ALA A 49 5.05 40.88 30.94
N GLU A 50 6.03 40.36 31.70
CA GLU A 50 7.40 40.86 31.65
C GLU A 50 8.24 40.18 30.56
N TYR A 51 8.04 38.88 30.37
CA TYR A 51 8.95 38.02 29.62
C TYR A 51 8.43 37.63 28.23
N VAL A 52 7.13 37.72 27.97
CA VAL A 52 6.53 37.45 26.66
C VAL A 52 6.57 38.72 25.84
N LYS A 53 7.27 38.69 24.70
CA LYS A 53 7.48 39.85 23.82
C LYS A 53 6.48 39.89 22.68
N ASP A 54 6.14 38.73 22.15
CA ASP A 54 5.18 38.61 21.06
C ASP A 54 4.48 37.25 21.11
N THR A 55 3.33 37.16 20.45
CA THR A 55 2.55 35.93 20.36
C THR A 55 1.93 35.77 18.97
N GLU A 56 2.06 34.57 18.42
CA GLU A 56 1.40 34.20 17.18
C GLU A 56 0.34 33.13 17.41
N LYS A 57 -0.84 33.34 16.82
CA LYS A 57 -1.89 32.32 16.77
C LYS A 57 -1.68 31.45 15.54
N GLN A 58 -1.50 30.16 15.78
CA GLN A 58 -1.17 29.13 14.80
C GLN A 58 -2.19 27.98 14.89
N ALA A 59 -2.06 26.95 14.06
CA ALA A 59 -2.89 25.76 14.12
C ALA A 59 -2.09 24.51 13.79
N ALA A 60 -2.54 23.36 14.27
CA ALA A 60 -2.04 22.07 13.84
C ALA A 60 -3.18 21.16 13.39
N ILE A 61 -2.92 20.38 12.34
CA ILE A 61 -3.86 19.43 11.76
C ILE A 61 -3.30 18.04 11.95
N TYR A 62 -4.11 17.16 12.51
CA TYR A 62 -3.72 15.79 12.82
C TYR A 62 -4.71 14.79 12.23
N PHE A 63 -4.19 13.73 11.64
CA PHE A 63 -4.94 12.52 11.32
C PHE A 63 -4.02 11.30 11.34
N ALA A 64 -4.56 10.11 11.61
CA ALA A 64 -3.79 8.88 11.59
C ALA A 64 -4.19 8.02 10.38
N ILE A 65 -3.18 7.49 9.70
CA ILE A 65 -3.35 6.53 8.61
C ILE A 65 -2.92 5.14 9.07
N LYS A 66 -3.63 4.12 8.59
CA LYS A 66 -3.18 2.74 8.59
C LYS A 66 -2.61 2.45 7.22
N LYS A 67 -1.33 2.11 7.16
CA LYS A 67 -0.75 1.54 5.96
C LYS A 67 -0.87 0.02 6.04
N THR A 68 -1.57 -0.59 5.10
CA THR A 68 -1.60 -2.04 4.88
C THR A 68 -0.55 -2.39 3.84
N VAL A 69 0.63 -2.75 4.29
CA VAL A 69 1.66 -3.29 3.40
C VAL A 69 1.29 -4.75 3.09
N GLY A 70 0.84 -5.04 1.86
CA GLY A 70 0.78 -6.44 1.39
C GLY A 70 -0.47 -6.94 0.65
N GLU A 71 -1.57 -6.19 0.54
CA GLU A 71 -2.69 -6.64 -0.31
C GLU A 71 -2.51 -6.21 -1.77
N VAL A 72 -1.77 -7.01 -2.54
CA VAL A 72 -1.80 -6.90 -4.01
C VAL A 72 -3.11 -7.54 -4.50
N LYS A 73 -4.18 -6.75 -4.57
CA LYS A 73 -5.39 -7.14 -5.32
C LYS A 73 -5.15 -6.90 -6.80
N LYS A 74 -4.66 -7.91 -7.52
CA LYS A 74 -4.60 -7.93 -8.98
C LYS A 74 -4.92 -9.31 -9.55
N ASP A 75 -5.40 -9.27 -10.78
CA ASP A 75 -6.04 -10.35 -11.54
C ASP A 75 -5.28 -11.67 -11.50
N ILE A 76 -6.02 -12.74 -11.26
CA ILE A 76 -5.52 -14.11 -11.33
C ILE A 76 -5.21 -14.40 -12.80
N ASN A 77 -3.92 -14.50 -13.12
CA ASN A 77 -3.47 -14.84 -14.47
C ASN A 77 -3.17 -16.34 -14.54
N GLU A 78 -3.72 -17.00 -15.56
CA GLU A 78 -3.52 -18.42 -15.80
C GLU A 78 -2.61 -18.64 -17.01
N LYS A 79 -1.61 -19.52 -16.87
CA LYS A 79 -0.65 -19.83 -17.94
C LYS A 79 -0.71 -21.32 -18.24
N THR A 80 -0.79 -21.66 -19.53
CA THR A 80 -0.79 -23.05 -20.03
C THR A 80 0.48 -23.30 -20.83
N VAL A 81 1.23 -24.35 -20.49
CA VAL A 81 2.53 -24.64 -21.10
C VAL A 81 2.78 -26.15 -21.29
N LEU A 82 3.81 -26.46 -22.08
CA LEU A 82 4.32 -27.83 -22.29
C LEU A 82 5.14 -28.31 -21.07
N PRO A 83 5.23 -29.63 -20.83
CA PRO A 83 5.95 -30.18 -19.67
C PRO A 83 7.40 -29.70 -19.52
N PRO A 84 8.23 -29.64 -20.59
CA PRO A 84 9.60 -29.13 -20.47
C PRO A 84 9.68 -27.66 -20.06
N LYS A 85 8.65 -26.86 -20.36
CA LYS A 85 8.57 -25.46 -19.97
C LYS A 85 8.16 -25.30 -18.50
N VAL A 86 7.33 -26.20 -17.97
CA VAL A 86 6.99 -26.24 -16.54
C VAL A 86 8.25 -26.46 -15.72
N ALA A 87 9.07 -27.46 -16.08
CA ALA A 87 10.28 -27.80 -15.31
C ALA A 87 11.34 -26.69 -15.28
N LYS A 88 11.28 -25.72 -16.21
CA LYS A 88 12.17 -24.56 -16.26
C LYS A 88 11.64 -23.35 -15.48
N GLU A 89 10.36 -23.36 -15.12
CA GLU A 89 9.73 -22.26 -14.38
C GLU A 89 9.99 -22.42 -12.88
N THR A 90 10.22 -21.31 -12.17
CA THR A 90 10.38 -21.33 -10.72
C THR A 90 9.02 -21.15 -10.05
N PHE A 91 8.60 -22.15 -9.28
CA PHE A 91 7.33 -22.13 -8.55
C PHE A 91 7.54 -21.86 -7.07
N TYR A 92 6.54 -21.23 -6.47
CA TYR A 92 6.54 -20.88 -5.06
C TYR A 92 5.47 -21.67 -4.32
N LEU A 93 5.81 -22.10 -3.11
CA LEU A 93 4.92 -22.82 -2.20
C LEU A 93 4.88 -22.08 -0.87
N PHE A 94 3.72 -21.52 -0.53
CA PHE A 94 3.55 -20.73 0.69
C PHE A 94 2.84 -21.57 1.75
N LYS A 95 3.60 -22.09 2.71
CA LYS A 95 3.07 -22.86 3.85
C LYS A 95 2.42 -21.93 4.89
N GLY A 96 1.18 -21.52 4.61
CA GLY A 96 0.32 -20.71 5.48
C GLY A 96 0.10 -19.26 4.98
N LYS A 97 -1.08 -18.70 5.26
CA LYS A 97 -1.43 -17.32 4.90
C LYS A 97 -0.65 -16.30 5.75
N GLY A 98 -0.12 -15.24 5.12
CA GLY A 98 0.32 -14.02 5.81
C GLY A 98 1.65 -14.08 6.56
N LYS A 99 2.60 -14.92 6.14
CA LYS A 99 3.89 -15.09 6.84
C LYS A 99 5.08 -14.38 6.20
N ILE A 100 4.92 -13.78 5.03
CA ILE A 100 6.05 -13.21 4.28
C ILE A 100 6.19 -11.73 4.56
N ASN A 101 7.34 -11.30 5.09
CA ASN A 101 7.63 -9.88 5.21
C ASN A 101 7.99 -9.32 3.82
N LYS A 102 7.24 -8.31 3.35
CA LYS A 102 7.47 -7.63 2.06
C LYS A 102 8.88 -7.06 1.95
N GLU A 103 9.44 -6.54 3.04
CA GLU A 103 10.78 -5.93 3.06
C GLU A 103 11.91 -6.94 2.80
N ASN A 104 11.68 -8.20 3.19
CA ASN A 104 12.66 -9.28 2.99
C ASN A 104 12.46 -10.01 1.66
N TRP A 105 11.39 -9.68 0.91
CA TRP A 105 11.07 -10.33 -0.34
C TRP A 105 11.82 -9.66 -1.50
N LYS A 106 12.62 -10.47 -2.22
CA LYS A 106 13.43 -10.00 -3.37
C LYS A 106 12.86 -10.40 -4.73
N GLY A 107 11.76 -11.14 -4.76
CA GLY A 107 11.11 -11.59 -5.99
C GLY A 107 10.00 -10.66 -6.44
N ASP A 108 9.32 -11.04 -7.52
CA ASP A 108 8.13 -10.35 -7.98
C ASP A 108 6.96 -10.50 -7.00
N GLU A 109 6.05 -9.53 -6.96
CA GLU A 109 4.84 -9.59 -6.12
C GLU A 109 3.81 -10.61 -6.63
N MET A 110 3.90 -11.01 -7.90
CA MET A 110 3.05 -11.99 -8.56
C MET A 110 3.89 -13.17 -9.01
N VAL A 111 3.62 -14.37 -8.49
CA VAL A 111 4.46 -15.53 -8.74
C VAL A 111 3.66 -16.80 -9.08
N PRO A 112 4.23 -17.72 -9.89
CA PRO A 112 3.62 -19.02 -10.15
C PRO A 112 3.51 -19.85 -8.87
N ILE A 113 2.29 -20.33 -8.56
CA ILE A 113 2.06 -21.13 -7.35
C ILE A 113 2.08 -22.62 -7.67
N TYR A 114 2.92 -23.35 -6.93
CA TYR A 114 3.11 -24.79 -7.12
C TYR A 114 1.81 -25.58 -6.95
N ASP A 115 1.01 -25.26 -5.93
CA ASP A 115 -0.25 -25.98 -5.62
C ASP A 115 -1.34 -25.81 -6.69
N THR A 116 -1.16 -24.91 -7.65
CA THR A 116 -2.14 -24.63 -8.71
C THR A 116 -1.85 -25.36 -10.01
N ILE A 117 -0.79 -26.18 -10.06
CA ILE A 117 -0.42 -26.94 -11.24
C ILE A 117 -1.47 -28.03 -11.50
N GLN A 118 -2.13 -27.95 -12.67
CA GLN A 118 -3.15 -28.89 -13.12
C GLN A 118 -2.83 -29.42 -14.51
N THR A 119 -3.05 -30.71 -14.71
CA THR A 119 -2.92 -31.36 -16.03
C THR A 119 -4.15 -31.08 -16.88
N THR A 120 -3.94 -30.54 -18.07
CA THR A 120 -5.00 -30.32 -19.06
C THR A 120 -4.72 -31.16 -20.31
N PRO A 121 -5.64 -32.03 -20.76
CA PRO A 121 -5.43 -32.77 -21.99
C PRO A 121 -5.33 -31.83 -23.19
N CYS A 122 -4.46 -32.15 -24.15
CA CYS A 122 -4.35 -31.36 -25.37
C CYS A 122 -5.68 -31.39 -26.14
N LYS A 123 -6.23 -30.20 -26.45
CA LYS A 123 -7.51 -30.07 -27.17
C LYS A 123 -7.49 -30.72 -28.56
N ASN A 124 -6.34 -30.70 -29.22
CA ASN A 124 -6.20 -31.17 -30.60
C ASN A 124 -6.06 -32.70 -30.70
N CYS A 125 -5.20 -33.32 -29.88
CA CYS A 125 -5.06 -34.79 -29.86
C CYS A 125 -5.90 -35.50 -28.79
N LYS A 126 -6.69 -34.77 -28.00
CA LYS A 126 -7.52 -35.30 -26.90
C LYS A 126 -6.75 -36.22 -25.94
N GLY A 127 -5.47 -35.91 -25.68
CA GLY A 127 -4.62 -36.71 -24.80
C GLY A 127 -3.94 -37.92 -25.45
N LYS A 128 -4.09 -38.15 -26.77
CA LYS A 128 -3.41 -39.24 -27.47
C LYS A 128 -1.93 -38.96 -27.74
N GLY A 129 -1.56 -37.68 -27.91
CA GLY A 129 -0.20 -37.23 -28.23
C GLY A 129 0.10 -37.20 -29.73
N TYR A 130 -0.79 -37.75 -30.55
CA TYR A 130 -0.67 -37.83 -31.99
C TYR A 130 -2.02 -37.53 -32.66
N VAL A 131 -1.97 -37.13 -33.93
CA VAL A 131 -3.14 -36.93 -34.78
C VAL A 131 -3.09 -37.96 -35.89
N GLU A 132 -4.16 -38.74 -36.02
CA GLU A 132 -4.33 -39.69 -37.12
C GLU A 132 -4.84 -38.92 -38.34
N THR A 133 -4.03 -38.85 -39.38
CA THR A 133 -4.43 -38.29 -40.67
C THR A 133 -4.68 -39.42 -41.65
N LYS A 134 -5.61 -39.24 -42.59
CA LYS A 134 -5.83 -40.24 -43.64
C LYS A 134 -4.57 -40.37 -44.48
N CYS A 135 -4.14 -41.60 -44.75
CA CYS A 135 -3.00 -41.85 -45.63
C CYS A 135 -3.29 -41.27 -47.02
N ARG A 136 -2.40 -40.43 -47.53
CA ARG A 136 -2.59 -39.75 -48.82
C ARG A 136 -2.63 -40.72 -50.00
N THR A 137 -1.91 -41.83 -49.90
CA THR A 137 -1.76 -42.82 -50.98
C THR A 137 -3.00 -43.70 -51.14
N CYS A 138 -3.55 -44.22 -50.04
CA CYS A 138 -4.77 -45.05 -50.08
C CYS A 138 -6.04 -44.26 -49.72
N LYS A 139 -5.95 -42.94 -49.51
CA LYS A 139 -7.08 -42.07 -49.11
C LYS A 139 -7.87 -42.55 -47.88
N GLY A 140 -7.26 -43.39 -47.04
CA GLY A 140 -7.91 -43.94 -45.85
C GLY A 140 -8.40 -45.39 -45.97
N THR A 141 -8.30 -46.04 -47.12
CA THR A 141 -8.81 -47.41 -47.33
C THR A 141 -7.87 -48.50 -46.81
N GLY A 142 -6.59 -48.19 -46.58
CA GLY A 142 -5.56 -49.16 -46.21
C GLY A 142 -5.06 -50.05 -47.36
N LYS A 143 -5.80 -50.10 -48.48
CA LYS A 143 -5.50 -50.94 -49.65
C LYS A 143 -5.47 -50.13 -50.95
N ILE A 144 -4.58 -50.50 -51.85
CA ILE A 144 -4.52 -49.97 -53.22
C ILE A 144 -5.18 -51.00 -54.12
N GLU A 145 -6.17 -50.56 -54.90
CA GLU A 145 -6.85 -51.39 -55.90
C GLU A 145 -6.34 -51.04 -57.30
N GLU A 146 -5.75 -52.01 -57.96
CA GLU A 146 -5.31 -51.92 -59.34
C GLU A 146 -6.09 -52.91 -60.20
N LYS A 147 -6.24 -52.58 -61.48
CA LYS A 147 -6.93 -53.43 -62.45
C LYS A 147 -5.88 -54.17 -63.26
N LEU A 148 -5.71 -55.46 -63.04
CA LEU A 148 -4.81 -56.30 -63.81
C LEU A 148 -5.53 -56.84 -65.04
N GLN A 149 -4.89 -56.74 -66.20
CA GLN A 149 -5.32 -57.47 -67.39
C GLN A 149 -4.79 -58.89 -67.30
N VAL A 150 -5.70 -59.85 -67.18
CA VAL A 150 -5.42 -61.28 -67.07
C VAL A 150 -5.93 -61.95 -68.34
N LEU A 151 -5.02 -62.59 -69.06
CA LEU A 151 -5.37 -63.40 -70.24
C LEU A 151 -5.87 -64.76 -69.74
N THR A 152 -7.07 -65.17 -70.14
CA THR A 152 -7.71 -66.39 -69.65
C THR A 152 -8.15 -67.28 -70.82
N GLY A 153 -7.82 -68.58 -70.77
CA GLY A 153 -8.09 -69.56 -71.84
C GLY A 153 -6.98 -69.68 -72.90
N GLU A 154 -7.10 -70.67 -73.80
CA GLU A 154 -6.14 -70.92 -74.90
C GLU A 154 -6.11 -69.78 -75.93
N GLU A 155 -7.24 -69.10 -76.13
CA GLU A 155 -7.37 -67.95 -77.03
C GLU A 155 -6.86 -66.63 -76.41
N GLN A 156 -6.37 -66.64 -75.17
CA GLN A 156 -5.85 -65.46 -74.45
C GLN A 156 -6.85 -64.29 -74.38
N ASN A 157 -8.10 -64.57 -74.01
CA ASN A 157 -9.10 -63.52 -73.86
C ASN A 157 -8.76 -62.59 -72.69
N LYS A 158 -8.75 -61.27 -72.94
CA LYS A 158 -8.39 -60.23 -71.95
C LYS A 158 -9.53 -59.99 -70.98
N GLU A 159 -9.39 -60.48 -69.74
CA GLU A 159 -10.27 -60.15 -68.63
C GLU A 159 -9.58 -59.13 -67.70
N VAL A 160 -10.33 -58.15 -67.19
CA VAL A 160 -9.81 -57.21 -66.20
C VAL A 160 -10.22 -57.68 -64.81
N LYS A 161 -9.25 -58.19 -64.03
CA LYS A 161 -9.49 -58.63 -62.65
C LYS A 161 -8.94 -57.60 -61.65
N PRO A 162 -9.69 -57.28 -60.59
CA PRO A 162 -9.19 -56.39 -59.54
C PRO A 162 -8.10 -57.10 -58.72
N PHE A 163 -7.00 -56.40 -58.48
CA PHE A 163 -5.92 -56.82 -57.59
C PHE A 163 -5.80 -55.79 -56.48
N SER A 164 -5.86 -56.27 -55.23
CA SER A 164 -5.79 -55.42 -54.05
C SER A 164 -4.61 -55.84 -53.21
N TYR A 165 -3.77 -54.88 -52.85
CA TYR A 165 -2.63 -55.09 -51.96
C TYR A 165 -2.56 -53.99 -50.90
N GLU A 166 -1.88 -54.30 -49.80
CA GLU A 166 -1.73 -53.36 -48.68
C GLU A 166 -0.93 -52.14 -49.10
N CYS A 167 -1.40 -50.96 -48.69
CA CYS A 167 -0.72 -49.73 -49.02
C CYS A 167 0.65 -49.69 -48.33
N SER A 168 1.72 -49.60 -49.12
CA SER A 168 3.12 -49.62 -48.66
C SER A 168 3.50 -48.47 -47.71
N VAL A 169 2.73 -47.38 -47.70
CA VAL A 169 3.00 -46.19 -46.86
C VAL A 169 2.36 -46.30 -45.48
N CYS A 170 1.16 -46.89 -45.40
CA CYS A 170 0.44 -47.05 -44.12
C CYS A 170 0.37 -48.49 -43.63
N PHE A 171 1.01 -49.43 -44.35
CA PHE A 171 1.07 -50.87 -44.05
C PHE A 171 -0.31 -51.43 -43.70
N GLY A 172 -1.32 -51.14 -44.52
CA GLY A 172 -2.70 -51.63 -44.31
C GLY A 172 -3.55 -50.82 -43.32
N SER A 173 -2.99 -49.93 -42.51
CA SER A 173 -3.73 -49.22 -41.45
C SER A 173 -4.68 -48.11 -41.96
N GLY A 174 -4.45 -47.58 -43.16
CA GLY A 174 -5.24 -46.47 -43.73
C GLY A 174 -4.94 -45.10 -43.14
N THR A 175 -4.19 -44.99 -42.04
CA THR A 175 -3.90 -43.74 -41.35
C THR A 175 -2.41 -43.53 -41.13
N ASN A 176 -1.95 -42.28 -41.21
CA ASN A 176 -0.63 -41.88 -40.78
C ASN A 176 -0.71 -41.24 -39.40
N VAL A 177 0.22 -41.59 -38.53
CA VAL A 177 0.32 -41.05 -37.18
C VAL A 177 1.33 -39.92 -37.19
N GLU A 178 0.85 -38.69 -37.09
CA GLU A 178 1.73 -37.53 -36.95
C GLU A 178 1.76 -37.07 -35.49
N GLN A 179 2.95 -36.69 -35.00
CA GLN A 179 3.07 -36.09 -33.68
C GLN A 179 2.20 -34.82 -33.62
N CYS A 180 1.38 -34.71 -32.58
CA CYS A 180 0.54 -33.53 -32.42
C CYS A 180 1.43 -32.31 -32.20
N ARG A 181 1.38 -31.35 -33.13
CA ARG A 181 2.22 -30.13 -33.09
C ARG A 181 1.94 -29.27 -31.87
N ASP A 182 0.69 -29.22 -31.42
CA ASP A 182 0.28 -28.36 -30.30
C ASP A 182 0.78 -28.87 -28.94
N CYS A 183 0.89 -30.20 -28.76
CA CYS A 183 1.42 -30.77 -27.54
C CYS A 183 2.82 -31.37 -27.71
N GLY A 184 3.44 -31.30 -28.89
CA GLY A 184 4.74 -31.90 -29.18
C GLY A 184 4.86 -33.38 -28.79
N GLY A 185 3.79 -34.17 -28.88
CA GLY A 185 3.78 -35.58 -28.45
C GLY A 185 3.48 -35.84 -26.96
N TYR A 186 3.45 -34.83 -26.09
CA TYR A 186 3.40 -34.99 -24.63
C TYR A 186 2.02 -35.37 -24.05
N LYS A 187 0.97 -35.50 -24.87
CA LYS A 187 -0.43 -35.82 -24.50
C LYS A 187 -1.13 -34.73 -23.67
N ASN A 188 -0.50 -34.28 -22.60
CA ASN A 188 -1.01 -33.32 -21.63
C ASN A 188 -0.20 -32.02 -21.65
N LEU A 189 -0.91 -30.92 -21.45
CA LEU A 189 -0.38 -29.60 -21.11
C LEU A 189 -0.55 -29.39 -19.61
N TYR A 190 0.20 -28.44 -19.06
CA TYR A 190 0.09 -28.07 -17.65
C TYR A 190 -0.37 -26.62 -17.55
N LYS A 191 -1.37 -26.40 -16.71
CA LYS A 191 -1.91 -25.09 -16.38
C LYS A 191 -1.52 -24.76 -14.95
N TYR A 192 -1.14 -23.52 -14.70
CA TYR A 192 -0.92 -23.02 -13.34
C TYR A 192 -1.36 -21.57 -13.23
N GLN A 193 -1.57 -21.11 -12.00
CA GLN A 193 -1.98 -19.76 -11.70
C GLN A 193 -0.79 -18.95 -11.18
N ILE A 194 -0.75 -17.69 -11.58
CA ILE A 194 0.16 -16.68 -11.05
C ILE A 194 -0.66 -15.87 -10.05
N LEU A 195 -0.34 -16.03 -8.77
CA LEU A 195 -1.07 -15.40 -7.66
C LEU A 195 -0.17 -14.41 -6.93
N PRO A 196 -0.76 -13.42 -6.24
CA PRO A 196 0.00 -12.52 -5.39
C PRO A 196 0.65 -13.27 -4.22
N VAL A 197 1.87 -12.86 -3.86
CA VAL A 197 2.57 -13.36 -2.69
C VAL A 197 1.77 -12.99 -1.42
N PRO A 198 1.50 -13.94 -0.50
CA PRO A 198 0.70 -13.69 0.69
C PRO A 198 1.53 -12.98 1.77
N PHE A 199 1.81 -11.70 1.54
CA PHE A 199 2.54 -10.84 2.46
C PHE A 199 1.81 -10.71 3.80
N LYS A 200 2.60 -10.56 4.87
CA LYS A 200 2.10 -10.21 6.20
C LYS A 200 1.56 -8.79 6.15
N THR A 201 0.26 -8.62 6.40
CA THR A 201 -0.31 -7.30 6.60
C THR A 201 0.26 -6.71 7.88
N VAL A 202 1.23 -5.80 7.73
CA VAL A 202 1.64 -4.94 8.83
C VAL A 202 0.73 -3.73 8.79
N VAL A 203 0.00 -3.50 9.88
CA VAL A 203 -0.85 -2.33 10.07
C VAL A 203 -0.08 -1.39 10.98
N THR A 204 0.54 -0.36 10.41
CA THR A 204 1.14 0.72 11.19
C THR A 204 0.15 1.87 11.29
N GLY A 205 -0.22 2.25 12.51
CA GLY A 205 -0.90 3.52 12.77
C GLY A 205 0.14 4.62 12.70
N ILE A 206 0.26 5.26 11.55
CA ILE A 206 1.21 6.35 11.31
C ILE A 206 0.45 7.64 11.61
N PRO A 207 0.81 8.38 12.66
CA PRO A 207 0.29 9.72 12.86
C PRO A 207 0.82 10.65 11.76
N VAL A 208 -0.01 11.60 11.35
CA VAL A 208 0.37 12.65 10.40
C VAL A 208 -0.03 13.97 11.04
N LEU A 209 0.97 14.83 11.27
CA LEU A 209 0.80 16.14 11.86
C LEU A 209 1.34 17.21 10.92
N HIS A 210 0.53 18.23 10.67
CA HIS A 210 0.94 19.45 9.99
C HIS A 210 0.76 20.64 10.93
N SER A 211 1.85 21.35 11.26
CA SER A 211 1.78 22.58 12.06
C SER A 211 2.04 23.81 11.21
N SER A 212 1.34 24.91 11.49
CA SER A 212 1.64 26.21 10.87
C SER A 212 2.79 26.96 11.54
N ALA A 213 3.26 26.50 12.70
CA ALA A 213 4.38 27.08 13.44
C ALA A 213 5.76 26.50 13.05
N GLN A 214 5.81 25.47 12.17
CA GLN A 214 7.04 24.82 11.67
C GLN A 214 8.09 24.53 12.76
N THR A 215 7.64 23.94 13.86
CA THR A 215 8.46 23.79 15.06
C THR A 215 9.41 22.60 14.95
N LYS A 216 10.57 22.65 15.59
CA LYS A 216 11.45 21.47 15.75
C LYS A 216 10.83 20.34 16.59
N TYR A 217 9.72 20.62 17.27
CA TYR A 217 9.00 19.68 18.14
C TYR A 217 7.92 18.89 17.42
N GLU A 218 7.74 19.07 16.10
CA GLU A 218 6.67 18.39 15.35
C GLU A 218 6.62 16.88 15.59
N LYS A 219 7.76 16.18 15.59
CA LYS A 219 7.80 14.73 15.86
C LYS A 219 7.43 14.35 17.29
N GLU A 220 7.77 15.21 18.26
CA GLU A 220 7.41 14.99 19.67
C GLU A 220 5.91 15.22 19.86
N ILE A 221 5.40 16.34 19.31
CA ILE A 221 3.97 16.67 19.31
C ILE A 221 3.17 15.56 18.63
N GLU A 222 3.63 15.05 17.48
CA GLU A 222 2.98 13.99 16.73
C GLU A 222 2.84 12.70 17.54
N ARG A 223 3.92 12.27 18.22
CA ARG A 223 3.92 11.09 19.08
C ARG A 223 3.01 11.28 20.29
N ASP A 224 3.15 12.40 20.98
CA ASP A 224 2.41 12.70 22.19
C ASP A 224 0.91 12.87 21.89
N LEU A 225 0.54 13.54 20.79
CA LEU A 225 -0.84 13.61 20.30
C LEU A 225 -1.38 12.22 19.99
N HIS A 226 -0.61 11.36 19.33
CA HIS A 226 -1.09 10.02 19.01
C HIS A 226 -1.40 9.19 20.26
N GLN A 227 -0.61 9.36 21.33
CA GLN A 227 -0.80 8.66 22.61
C GLN A 227 -1.91 9.26 23.46
N MET A 228 -2.07 10.59 23.42
CA MET A 228 -2.94 11.36 24.33
C MET A 228 -4.03 12.13 23.59
N ILE A 229 -4.47 11.65 22.42
CA ILE A 229 -5.44 12.37 21.57
C ILE A 229 -6.78 12.61 22.29
N GLU A 230 -7.14 11.75 23.23
CA GLU A 230 -8.36 11.89 24.05
C GLU A 230 -8.20 12.91 25.17
N GLU A 231 -6.95 13.20 25.56
CA GLU A 231 -6.62 14.17 26.60
C GLU A 231 -6.42 15.59 26.04
N VAL A 232 -6.21 15.74 24.72
CA VAL A 232 -6.12 17.05 24.08
C VAL A 232 -7.42 17.38 23.36
N GLU A 233 -8.02 18.50 23.72
CA GLU A 233 -9.26 18.93 23.06
C GLU A 233 -8.95 19.62 21.73
N GLY A 234 -9.55 19.10 20.65
CA GLY A 234 -9.41 19.60 19.28
C GLY A 234 -10.74 19.52 18.55
N ILE A 235 -10.87 20.31 17.49
CA ILE A 235 -12.07 20.34 16.64
C ILE A 235 -12.00 19.17 15.66
N ARG A 236 -13.06 18.38 15.58
CA ARG A 236 -13.12 17.19 14.73
C ARG A 236 -13.87 17.48 13.44
N PHE A 237 -13.31 17.03 12.33
CA PHE A 237 -13.90 17.13 10.99
C PHE A 237 -13.99 15.74 10.36
N ASN A 238 -15.11 15.47 9.67
CA ASN A 238 -15.33 14.20 8.97
C ASN A 238 -14.60 14.16 7.64
N ASP A 239 -14.47 15.29 6.96
CA ASP A 239 -13.80 15.40 5.68
C ASP A 239 -13.03 16.72 5.55
N PHE A 240 -12.14 16.76 4.58
CA PHE A 240 -11.22 17.87 4.39
C PHE A 240 -11.90 19.13 3.82
N LYS A 241 -13.03 18.99 3.11
CA LYS A 241 -13.80 20.15 2.60
C LYS A 241 -14.48 20.89 3.74
N ASP A 242 -14.99 20.12 4.70
CA ASP A 242 -15.57 20.64 5.93
C ASP A 242 -14.50 21.38 6.75
N LEU A 243 -13.28 20.83 6.86
CA LEU A 243 -12.16 21.52 7.49
C LEU A 243 -11.83 22.83 6.78
N GLU A 244 -11.64 22.82 5.46
CA GLU A 244 -11.29 24.02 4.68
C GLU A 244 -12.33 25.15 4.79
N SER A 245 -13.62 24.81 4.82
CA SER A 245 -14.70 25.79 4.85
C SER A 245 -15.01 26.34 6.24
N LYS A 246 -14.76 25.56 7.31
CA LYS A 246 -15.15 25.92 8.69
C LYS A 246 -13.97 26.24 9.60
N SER A 247 -12.73 25.96 9.21
CA SER A 247 -11.55 26.13 10.08
C SER A 247 -11.39 27.56 10.60
N GLU A 248 -11.64 28.57 9.77
CA GLU A 248 -11.54 29.98 10.17
C GLU A 248 -12.57 30.34 11.25
N ALA A 249 -13.84 29.94 11.03
CA ALA A 249 -14.92 30.17 11.99
C ALA A 249 -14.71 29.39 13.30
N SER A 250 -14.17 28.17 13.23
CA SER A 250 -13.92 27.32 14.41
C SER A 250 -12.74 27.80 15.24
N LEU A 251 -11.67 28.28 14.62
CA LEU A 251 -10.50 28.84 15.31
C LEU A 251 -10.74 30.26 15.83
N GLY A 252 -11.56 31.04 15.12
CA GLY A 252 -11.78 32.46 15.42
C GLY A 252 -10.59 33.36 15.06
N TYR A 253 -9.62 32.85 14.32
CA TYR A 253 -8.49 33.59 13.77
C TYR A 253 -7.98 32.89 12.51
N TRP A 254 -7.31 33.66 11.66
CA TRP A 254 -6.79 33.17 10.40
C TRP A 254 -5.51 33.88 10.00
N ASN A 255 -4.54 33.14 9.47
CA ASN A 255 -3.31 33.68 8.95
C ASN A 255 -2.88 32.92 7.69
N LYS A 256 -1.91 33.47 6.95
CA LYS A 256 -1.42 32.87 5.69
C LYS A 256 -0.77 31.49 5.91
N ASN A 257 -0.14 31.26 7.06
CA ASN A 257 0.51 29.99 7.38
C ASN A 257 -0.52 28.89 7.63
N ILE A 258 -1.59 29.17 8.38
CA ILE A 258 -2.70 28.25 8.61
C ILE A 258 -3.31 27.80 7.27
N LYS A 259 -3.57 28.74 6.36
CA LYS A 259 -4.08 28.40 5.02
C LYS A 259 -3.14 27.45 4.27
N LYS A 260 -1.83 27.71 4.30
CA LYS A 260 -0.83 26.83 3.66
C LYS A 260 -0.82 25.45 4.30
N THR A 261 -0.82 25.37 5.63
CA THR A 261 -0.85 24.11 6.40
C THR A 261 -2.08 23.28 6.07
N ILE A 262 -3.25 23.92 5.92
CA ILE A 262 -4.48 23.26 5.48
C ILE A 262 -4.32 22.71 4.07
N SER A 263 -3.81 23.50 3.12
CA SER A 263 -3.60 23.02 1.75
C SER A 263 -2.60 21.86 1.66
N SER A 264 -1.51 21.89 2.44
CA SER A 264 -0.53 20.81 2.53
C SER A 264 -1.15 19.54 3.12
N ALA A 265 -1.82 19.65 4.28
CA ALA A 265 -2.51 18.54 4.91
C ALA A 265 -3.60 17.95 4.00
N GLY A 266 -4.29 18.78 3.22
CA GLY A 266 -5.32 18.34 2.29
C GLY A 266 -4.74 17.58 1.09
N SER A 267 -3.57 17.98 0.63
CA SER A 267 -2.84 17.29 -0.43
C SER A 267 -2.41 15.89 0.02
N ASP A 268 -1.87 15.78 1.24
CA ASP A 268 -1.44 14.50 1.83
C ASP A 268 -2.65 13.62 2.19
N PHE A 269 -3.69 14.18 2.77
CA PHE A 269 -4.94 13.45 3.02
C PHE A 269 -5.51 12.85 1.72
N LYS A 270 -5.49 13.61 0.63
CA LYS A 270 -5.99 13.18 -0.68
C LYS A 270 -5.07 12.16 -1.35
N SER A 271 -3.75 12.22 -1.12
CA SER A 271 -2.81 11.21 -1.61
C SER A 271 -3.03 9.88 -0.89
N TYR A 272 -3.14 9.88 0.44
CA TYR A 272 -3.44 8.69 1.24
C TYR A 272 -4.85 8.14 0.99
N SER A 273 -5.84 8.99 0.72
CA SER A 273 -7.20 8.52 0.36
C SER A 273 -7.25 7.77 -0.97
N LYS A 274 -6.32 8.05 -1.89
CA LYS A 274 -6.25 7.41 -3.21
C LYS A 274 -5.35 6.18 -3.24
N ASP A 275 -4.40 6.11 -2.31
CA ASP A 275 -3.50 4.97 -2.20
C ASP A 275 -4.25 3.75 -1.66
N LYS A 276 -4.20 2.67 -2.42
CA LYS A 276 -4.88 1.40 -2.10
C LYS A 276 -4.26 0.70 -0.90
N GLU A 277 -3.02 1.03 -0.56
CA GLU A 277 -2.30 0.49 0.59
C GLU A 277 -2.51 1.34 1.86
N THR A 278 -3.25 2.45 1.82
CA THR A 278 -3.49 3.28 2.99
C THR A 278 -4.97 3.53 3.26
N GLN A 279 -5.34 3.48 4.53
CA GLN A 279 -6.67 3.81 5.02
C GLN A 279 -6.57 4.85 6.12
N ILE A 280 -7.24 5.98 5.97
CA ILE A 280 -7.38 6.96 7.06
C ILE A 280 -8.26 6.36 8.16
N THR A 281 -7.81 6.46 9.40
CA THR A 281 -8.44 5.77 10.54
C THR A 281 -9.10 6.65 11.56
N THR A 282 -8.72 7.92 11.58
CA THR A 282 -9.29 8.90 12.48
C THR A 282 -10.01 9.98 11.69
N GLN A 283 -10.93 10.67 12.35
CA GLN A 283 -11.35 11.99 11.90
C GLN A 283 -10.14 12.94 11.80
N ILE A 284 -10.31 14.03 11.07
CA ILE A 284 -9.29 15.06 10.99
C ILE A 284 -9.47 15.96 12.21
N TYR A 285 -8.40 16.16 12.97
CA TYR A 285 -8.37 17.03 14.13
C TYR A 285 -7.71 18.34 13.76
N LEU A 286 -8.34 19.45 14.14
CA LEU A 286 -7.79 20.79 14.08
C LEU A 286 -7.57 21.29 15.51
N PHE A 287 -6.31 21.54 15.85
CA PHE A 287 -5.92 22.04 17.15
C PHE A 287 -5.51 23.51 17.06
N PRO A 288 -6.05 24.38 17.91
CA PRO A 288 -5.52 25.72 18.06
C PRO A 288 -4.12 25.64 18.69
N MET A 289 -3.21 26.45 18.17
CA MET A 289 -1.82 26.52 18.62
C MET A 289 -1.45 27.96 18.93
N ILE A 290 -0.70 28.18 20.00
CA ILE A 290 -0.15 29.49 20.35
C ILE A 290 1.36 29.36 20.42
N GLN A 291 2.07 30.24 19.73
CA GLN A 291 3.52 30.40 19.81
C GLN A 291 3.83 31.69 20.56
N MET A 292 4.57 31.59 21.65
CA MET A 292 4.96 32.73 22.48
C MET A 292 6.45 32.95 22.35
N PHE A 293 6.84 34.14 21.90
CA PHE A 293 8.24 34.56 21.82
C PHE A 293 8.62 35.24 23.11
N CYS A 294 9.55 34.65 23.84
CA CYS A 294 9.93 35.07 25.18
C CYS A 294 11.39 35.54 25.20
N GLU A 295 11.67 36.53 26.03
CA GLU A 295 13.03 37.04 26.23
C GLU A 295 13.27 37.31 27.72
N THR A 296 14.31 36.67 28.25
CA THR A 296 14.77 36.85 29.64
C THR A 296 15.38 38.24 29.84
N LYS A 297 15.48 38.71 31.09
CA LYS A 297 16.20 39.95 31.45
C LYS A 297 17.67 39.94 31.02
N LYS A 298 18.24 38.75 30.81
CA LYS A 298 19.62 38.53 30.38
C LYS A 298 19.76 38.43 28.85
N GLY A 299 18.70 38.67 28.09
CA GLY A 299 18.70 38.66 26.62
C GLY A 299 18.60 37.26 26.00
N THR A 300 18.49 36.19 26.79
CA THR A 300 18.22 34.84 26.27
C THR A 300 16.81 34.80 25.69
N LYS A 301 16.70 34.48 24.41
CA LYS A 301 15.42 34.31 23.70
C LYS A 301 15.02 32.84 23.67
N PHE A 302 13.74 32.58 23.85
CA PHE A 302 13.17 31.24 23.78
C PHE A 302 11.71 31.30 23.34
N GLU A 303 11.17 30.17 22.95
CA GLU A 303 9.82 30.02 22.44
C GLU A 303 9.07 28.99 23.28
N ILE A 304 7.79 29.26 23.50
CA ILE A 304 6.84 28.34 24.11
C ILE A 304 5.74 28.08 23.09
N TYR A 305 5.46 26.81 22.82
CA TYR A 305 4.37 26.38 21.99
C TYR A 305 3.30 25.72 22.85
N SER A 306 2.06 26.14 22.67
CA SER A 306 0.89 25.53 23.30
C SER A 306 -0.02 24.96 22.24
N LEU A 307 -0.57 23.77 22.46
CA LEU A 307 -1.49 23.09 21.53
C LEU A 307 -2.70 22.53 22.28
N GLY A 308 -3.91 22.91 21.88
CA GLY A 308 -5.18 22.43 22.49
C GLY A 308 -6.06 23.55 23.03
N SER A 309 -7.16 23.20 23.70
CA SER A 309 -8.13 24.17 24.22
C SER A 309 -7.68 24.84 25.52
N ALA A 310 -8.44 25.85 25.96
CA ALA A 310 -8.27 26.48 27.26
C ALA A 310 -8.34 25.51 28.45
N ASN A 311 -9.11 24.42 28.32
CA ASN A 311 -9.26 23.44 29.38
C ASN A 311 -8.15 22.37 29.33
N LYS A 312 -7.75 21.96 28.11
CA LYS A 312 -6.84 20.85 27.89
C LYS A 312 -5.86 21.15 26.75
N PHE A 313 -4.62 21.46 27.13
CA PHE A 313 -3.54 21.79 26.19
C PHE A 313 -2.19 21.23 26.63
N MET A 314 -1.33 20.97 25.65
CA MET A 314 0.06 20.56 25.81
C MET A 314 1.00 21.75 25.63
N ILE A 315 2.21 21.66 26.19
CA ILE A 315 3.23 22.71 26.10
C ILE A 315 4.56 22.12 25.66
N TYR A 316 5.26 22.82 24.76
CA TYR A 316 6.62 22.53 24.33
C TYR A 316 7.45 23.81 24.39
N SER A 317 8.75 23.69 24.65
CA SER A 317 9.62 24.87 24.70
C SER A 317 11.06 24.53 24.38
N ASN A 318 11.77 25.48 23.76
CA ASN A 318 13.21 25.42 23.51
C ASN A 318 14.07 26.07 24.59
N PHE A 319 13.46 26.41 25.74
CA PHE A 319 14.14 27.06 26.83
C PHE A 319 15.36 26.29 27.33
#